data_AF-A0AAN6YMN2-F1
#
_entry.id   AF-A0AAN6YMN2-F1
#
_cell.length_a   1.000
_cell.length_b   1.000
_cell.length_c   1.000
_cell.angle_alpha   90.00
_cell.angle_beta   90.00
_cell.angle_gamma   90.00
#
_symmetry.space_group_name_H-M   'P 1'
#
loop_
_entity.id
_entity.type
_entity.pdbx_description
1 polymer ?
#
loop_
_entity_poly.entity_id
_entity_poly.type
_entity_poly.pdbx_seq_one_letter_code
_entity_poly.pdbx_strand_id
1 'polypeptide(L)'
;MKLTTTATVFLAAALQSGVCLARVCPSDVYSNPQCCGLNVAGVLGVDCETPVSVIDGDAFAESCELHEKGAACCAIPVLGQGILCTPAILD
;
A
#
# COMPACT_ATOMS: atom_id res chain seq x y z
N MET A 1 -31.82 -29.55 -12.54
CA MET A 1 -30.50 -29.26 -11.95
C MET A 1 -30.27 -27.76 -12.10
N LYS A 2 -30.36 -26.99 -11.02
CA LYS A 2 -30.14 -25.53 -11.01
C LYS A 2 -28.85 -25.30 -10.22
N LEU A 3 -27.76 -24.98 -10.90
CA LEU A 3 -26.56 -24.42 -10.27
C LEU A 3 -26.65 -22.90 -10.39
N THR A 4 -27.04 -22.25 -9.29
CA THR A 4 -27.05 -20.79 -9.15
C THR A 4 -25.61 -20.27 -9.07
N THR A 5 -25.26 -19.41 -10.02
CA THR A 5 -24.01 -18.65 -10.05
C THR A 5 -24.15 -17.43 -9.15
N THR A 6 -23.51 -17.44 -7.98
CA THR A 6 -23.45 -16.28 -7.09
C THR A 6 -22.26 -15.41 -7.48
N ALA A 7 -22.52 -14.31 -8.16
CA ALA A 7 -21.53 -13.25 -8.35
C ALA A 7 -21.41 -12.45 -7.06
N THR A 8 -20.34 -12.65 -6.30
CA THR A 8 -20.00 -11.80 -5.15
C THR A 8 -19.40 -10.49 -5.66
N VAL A 9 -20.15 -9.40 -5.52
CA VAL A 9 -19.66 -8.04 -5.79
C VAL A 9 -18.85 -7.59 -4.57
N PHE A 10 -17.53 -7.45 -4.74
CA PHE A 10 -16.67 -6.80 -3.75
C PHE A 10 -16.96 -5.29 -3.77
N LEU A 11 -17.60 -4.77 -2.73
CA LEU A 11 -17.69 -3.32 -2.50
C LEU A 11 -16.32 -2.82 -2.03
N ALA A 12 -15.54 -2.24 -2.95
CA ALA A 12 -14.41 -1.40 -2.56
C ALA A 12 -14.95 0.00 -2.20
N ALA A 13 -15.14 0.25 -0.90
CA ALA A 13 -15.44 1.59 -0.40
C ALA A 13 -14.12 2.34 -0.18
N ALA A 14 -13.77 3.24 -1.11
CA ALA A 14 -12.68 4.19 -0.90
C ALA A 14 -13.19 5.36 -0.02
N LEU A 15 -12.93 5.32 1.28
CA LEU A 15 -13.05 6.48 2.17
C LEU A 15 -11.69 7.20 2.20
N GLN A 16 -11.49 8.16 1.31
CA GLN A 16 -10.34 9.06 1.37
C GLN A 16 -10.65 10.22 2.34
N SER A 17 -10.63 9.95 3.64
CA SER A 17 -10.76 10.99 4.67
C SER A 17 -9.41 11.65 4.92
N GLY A 18 -9.28 12.91 4.52
CA GLY A 18 -8.13 13.77 4.80
C GLY A 18 -8.05 14.15 6.28
N VAL A 19 -7.22 13.44 7.03
CA VAL A 19 -6.59 13.91 8.26
C VAL A 19 -5.18 14.40 7.91
N CYS A 20 -4.60 15.30 8.71
CA CYS A 20 -3.18 15.66 8.63
C CYS A 20 -2.33 14.44 9.05
N LEU A 21 -2.36 13.40 8.22
CA LEU A 21 -1.46 12.27 8.29
C LEU A 21 -0.05 12.82 8.30
N ALA A 22 0.80 12.31 9.21
CA ALA A 22 2.23 12.43 8.99
C ALA A 22 2.49 12.00 7.54
N ARG A 23 3.24 12.81 6.79
CA ARG A 23 3.52 12.53 5.37
C ARG A 23 4.48 11.34 5.30
N VAL A 24 3.93 10.14 5.46
CA VAL A 24 4.68 8.88 5.33
C VAL A 24 5.24 8.71 3.92
N CYS A 25 4.61 9.37 2.94
CA CYS A 25 5.08 9.49 1.57
C CYS A 25 5.20 10.95 1.11
N PRO A 26 6.23 11.27 0.30
CA PRO A 26 6.39 12.59 -0.30
C PRO A 26 5.23 12.91 -1.28
N SER A 27 5.05 14.19 -1.59
CA SER A 27 3.96 14.68 -2.45
C SER A 27 4.16 14.41 -3.95
N ASP A 28 5.30 13.83 -4.32
CA ASP A 28 5.75 13.74 -5.70
C ASP A 28 5.30 12.43 -6.34
N VAL A 29 6.10 11.90 -7.28
CA VAL A 29 5.83 10.64 -7.95
C VAL A 29 5.59 9.53 -6.92
N TYR A 30 6.35 9.45 -5.83
CA TYR A 30 6.19 8.44 -4.78
C TYR A 30 5.17 8.84 -3.70
N SER A 31 3.94 9.16 -4.10
CA SER A 31 2.89 9.65 -3.19
C SER A 31 1.91 8.57 -2.72
N ASN A 32 2.10 7.32 -3.12
CA ASN A 32 1.17 6.24 -2.81
C ASN A 32 1.77 5.28 -1.77
N PRO A 33 1.23 5.22 -0.54
CA PRO A 33 1.70 4.29 0.48
C PRO A 33 1.26 2.86 0.16
N GLN A 34 2.21 1.93 0.14
CA GLN A 34 2.02 0.51 -0.17
C GLN A 34 2.90 -0.36 0.72
N CYS A 35 2.46 -1.59 1.01
CA CYS A 35 3.27 -2.60 1.65
C CYS A 35 3.91 -3.48 0.58
N CYS A 36 5.23 -3.43 0.43
CA CYS A 36 5.94 -4.12 -0.65
C CYS A 36 7.15 -4.90 -0.14
N GLY A 37 7.48 -6.00 -0.83
CA GLY A 37 8.84 -6.52 -0.78
C GLY A 37 9.76 -5.58 -1.57
N LEU A 38 10.75 -4.97 -0.92
CA LEU A 38 11.75 -4.17 -1.63
C LEU A 38 12.87 -5.07 -2.13
N ASN A 39 13.29 -4.89 -3.38
CA ASN A 39 14.49 -5.56 -3.88
C ASN A 39 15.77 -4.91 -3.34
N VAL A 40 16.93 -5.57 -3.49
CA VAL A 40 18.25 -5.09 -3.04
C VAL A 40 18.67 -3.72 -3.58
N ALA A 41 18.01 -3.23 -4.64
CA ALA A 41 18.23 -1.89 -5.15
C ALA A 41 17.38 -0.82 -4.45
N GLY A 42 16.42 -1.19 -3.59
CA GLY A 42 15.55 -0.29 -2.83
C GLY A 42 14.61 0.57 -3.69
N VAL A 43 14.49 0.25 -4.98
CA VAL A 43 13.77 1.04 -5.99
C VAL A 43 12.61 0.26 -6.62
N LEU A 44 12.61 -1.08 -6.52
CA LEU A 44 11.49 -1.89 -7.02
C LEU A 44 10.74 -2.53 -5.87
N GLY A 45 9.47 -2.14 -5.72
CA GLY A 45 8.47 -2.85 -4.92
C GLY A 45 7.90 -4.01 -5.73
N VAL A 46 8.06 -5.21 -5.21
CA VAL A 46 7.43 -6.43 -5.74
C VAL A 46 6.36 -6.91 -4.77
N ASP A 47 5.32 -7.53 -5.32
CA ASP A 47 4.21 -8.08 -4.55
C ASP A 47 3.59 -7.04 -3.59
N CYS A 48 3.19 -5.88 -4.12
CA CYS A 48 2.69 -4.79 -3.30
C CYS A 48 1.22 -4.97 -2.92
N GLU A 49 0.89 -4.67 -1.68
CA GLU A 49 -0.45 -4.69 -1.11
C GLU A 49 -0.82 -3.35 -0.50
N THR A 50 -2.12 -3.10 -0.38
CA THR A 50 -2.63 -1.86 0.22
C THR A 50 -2.57 -1.97 1.75
N PRO A 51 -1.97 -0.99 2.45
CA PRO A 51 -1.90 -0.98 3.91
C PRO A 51 -3.29 -0.82 4.53
N VAL A 52 -3.48 -1.41 5.71
CA VAL A 52 -4.72 -1.29 6.50
C VAL A 52 -4.85 0.10 7.13
N SER A 53 -3.74 0.68 7.60
CA SER A 53 -3.68 2.02 8.19
C SER A 53 -2.41 2.74 7.73
N VAL A 54 -2.50 4.05 7.58
CA VAL A 54 -1.37 4.92 7.21
C VAL A 54 -1.29 6.19 8.06
N ILE A 55 -2.07 6.26 9.17
CA ILE A 55 -2.33 7.47 9.99
C ILE A 55 -1.05 8.24 10.37
N ASP A 56 0.00 7.49 10.69
CA ASP A 56 1.35 7.95 10.96
C ASP A 56 2.37 6.87 10.53
N GLY A 57 3.66 7.14 10.74
CA GLY A 57 4.74 6.21 10.39
C GLY A 57 4.62 4.87 11.10
N ASP A 58 4.39 4.87 12.40
CA ASP A 58 4.27 3.65 13.21
C ASP A 58 3.08 2.79 12.76
N ALA A 59 1.90 3.39 12.60
CA ALA A 59 0.72 2.68 12.13
C ALA A 59 0.88 2.15 10.70
N PHE A 60 1.66 2.84 9.86
CA PHE A 60 1.97 2.38 8.51
C PHE A 60 2.94 1.20 8.52
N ALA A 61 4.00 1.26 9.34
CA ALA A 61 4.95 0.17 9.51
C ALA A 61 4.25 -1.08 10.06
N GLU A 62 3.49 -0.95 11.15
CA GLU A 62 2.72 -2.04 11.76
C GLU A 62 1.73 -2.64 10.75
N SER A 63 1.06 -1.80 9.96
CA SER A 63 0.15 -2.28 8.91
C SER A 63 0.86 -3.15 7.89
N CYS A 64 2.09 -2.84 7.50
CA CYS A 64 2.84 -3.63 6.52
C CYS A 64 3.49 -4.88 7.10
N GLU A 65 3.80 -4.89 8.40
CA GLU A 65 4.25 -6.09 9.10
C GLU A 65 3.17 -7.19 9.12
N LEU A 66 1.88 -6.82 9.18
CA LEU A 66 0.76 -7.77 9.05
C LEU A 66 0.78 -8.51 7.69
N HIS A 67 1.40 -7.91 6.68
CA HIS A 67 1.58 -8.48 5.34
C HIS A 67 2.96 -9.10 5.14
N GLU A 68 3.79 -9.18 6.18
CA GLU A 68 5.19 -9.64 6.12
C GLU A 68 6.04 -8.82 5.12
N LYS A 69 5.72 -7.51 4.98
CA LYS A 69 6.30 -6.60 3.98
C LYS A 69 6.81 -5.31 4.62
N GLY A 70 7.60 -4.56 3.85
CA GLY A 70 8.07 -3.23 4.25
C GLY A 70 7.12 -2.12 3.81
N ALA A 71 7.02 -1.07 4.61
CA ALA A 71 6.33 0.16 4.24
C ALA A 71 7.10 0.90 3.14
N ALA A 72 6.43 1.18 2.02
CA ALA A 72 7.01 1.79 0.84
C ALA A 72 6.08 2.85 0.22
N CYS A 73 6.68 3.78 -0.50
CA CYS A 73 6.00 4.84 -1.24
C CYS A 73 6.21 4.63 -2.74
N CYS A 74 5.14 4.41 -3.47
CA CYS A 74 5.17 3.97 -4.86
C CYS A 74 4.61 5.01 -5.82
N ALA A 75 5.02 4.90 -7.08
CA ALA A 75 4.55 5.77 -8.18
C ALA A 75 3.05 5.62 -8.49
N ILE A 76 2.50 4.43 -8.22
CA ILE A 76 1.12 4.04 -8.53
C ILE A 76 0.55 3.34 -7.28
N PRO A 77 -0.74 3.58 -6.92
CA PRO A 77 -1.35 3.05 -5.70
C PRO A 77 -1.66 1.55 -5.69
N VAL A 78 -1.30 0.81 -6.73
CA VAL A 78 -1.53 -0.62 -6.87
C VAL A 78 -0.49 -1.19 -7.84
N LEU A 79 -0.04 -2.45 -7.68
CA LEU A 79 0.27 -3.44 -8.74
C LEU A 79 1.14 -4.61 -8.22
N GLY A 80 0.78 -5.84 -8.61
CA GLY A 80 1.47 -7.09 -8.26
C GLY A 80 2.74 -7.39 -9.07
N GLN A 81 3.37 -6.39 -9.71
CA GLN A 81 4.53 -6.51 -10.59
C GLN A 81 5.43 -5.28 -10.44
N GLY A 82 6.75 -5.50 -10.34
CA GLY A 82 7.81 -4.51 -10.04
C GLY A 82 7.49 -3.05 -10.34
N ILE A 83 7.06 -2.31 -9.31
CA ILE A 83 6.75 -0.89 -9.36
C ILE A 83 7.93 -0.10 -8.84
N LEU A 84 8.15 1.10 -9.38
CA LEU A 84 9.05 2.08 -8.78
C LEU A 84 8.51 2.50 -7.40
N CYS A 85 9.24 2.14 -6.34
CA CYS A 85 8.91 2.47 -4.96
C CYS A 85 10.17 2.85 -4.18
N THR A 86 10.03 3.67 -3.14
CA THR A 86 11.07 4.00 -2.17
C THR A 86 10.64 3.63 -0.76
N PRO A 87 11.55 3.44 0.21
CA PRO A 87 11.17 3.30 1.61
C PRO A 87 10.29 4.46 2.09
N ALA A 88 9.34 4.17 2.99
CA ALA A 88 8.51 5.17 3.64
C ALA A 88 9.32 6.02 4.64
N ILE A 89 8.80 7.21 4.94
CA ILE A 89 9.33 8.08 5.99
C ILE A 89 8.64 7.67 7.30
N LEU A 90 9.42 7.11 8.22
CA LEU A 90 8.97 6.66 9.55
C LEU A 90 9.70 7.55 10.57
N ASP A 91 9.06 8.65 10.97
CA ASP A 91 9.58 9.60 11.97
C ASP A 91 9.16 9.21 13.39
#